data_AF-A0A563EWE8-F1
#
_entry.id   AF-A0A563EWE8-F1
#
_cell.length_a   1.000
_cell.length_b   1.000
_cell.length_c   1.000
_cell.angle_alpha   90.00
_cell.angle_beta   90.00
_cell.angle_gamma   90.00
#
_symmetry.space_group_name_H-M   'P 1'
#
loop_
_entity.id
_entity.type
_entity.pdbx_description
1 polymer ?
#
loop_
_entity_poly.entity_id
_entity_poly.type
_entity_poly.pdbx_seq_one_letter_code
_entity_poly.pdbx_strand_id
1 'polypeptide(L)'
;MLHARVRLVSVAPQFGVSLEKPRTVAWFALRLVTFVAAGALPVLSIALHAFGFIHMKDSAPYLVLPVVLLAAVLALKKVPETPAVVRGLLGGLVGVFAYDAARIPFVILGIWPDFIPQMGAWIYGGEGTNMALGYFWRWLGDGGGMGLVFGLGCALLSWKRHLVATGVCYGIFIWSGLLGTIYFSAYGSTVLFPITPVNFVASLVGHLIYGSVLGFTYAKLLRRAGE
;
A
#
# COMPACT_ATOMS: atom_id res chain seq x y z
N MET A 1 25.88 2.42 -13.30
CA MET A 1 25.74 0.99 -12.89
C MET A 1 26.59 0.58 -11.68
N LEU A 2 27.79 1.13 -11.45
CA LEU A 2 28.59 0.79 -10.26
C LEU A 2 27.95 1.18 -8.91
N HIS A 3 27.28 2.34 -8.82
CA HIS A 3 26.65 2.80 -7.57
C HIS A 3 25.48 1.91 -7.08
N ALA A 4 24.79 1.22 -8.00
CA ALA A 4 23.67 0.33 -7.64
C ALA A 4 24.17 -0.99 -7.02
N ARG A 5 25.32 -1.51 -7.49
CA ARG A 5 25.96 -2.70 -6.88
C ARG A 5 26.45 -2.43 -5.47
N VAL A 6 27.00 -1.25 -5.20
CA VAL A 6 27.56 -0.91 -3.86
C VAL A 6 26.47 -0.87 -2.78
N ARG A 7 25.24 -0.43 -3.09
CA ARG A 7 24.14 -0.41 -2.10
C ARG A 7 23.51 -1.77 -1.85
N LEU A 8 23.30 -2.60 -2.88
CA LEU A 8 22.78 -3.96 -2.70
C LEU A 8 23.69 -4.82 -1.79
N VAL A 9 25.01 -4.59 -1.85
CA VAL A 9 25.99 -5.25 -0.98
C VAL A 9 25.86 -4.84 0.49
N SER A 10 25.36 -3.63 0.78
CA SER A 10 25.23 -3.11 2.16
C SER A 10 23.94 -3.49 2.89
N VAL A 11 22.90 -3.95 2.16
CA VAL A 11 21.55 -4.16 2.71
C VAL A 11 21.31 -5.62 3.09
N ALA A 12 21.81 -6.57 2.29
CA ALA A 12 21.64 -8.00 2.53
C ALA A 12 22.16 -8.47 3.91
N PRO A 13 23.31 -7.98 4.41
CA PRO A 13 23.79 -8.33 5.74
C PRO A 13 22.86 -7.89 6.89
N GLN A 14 22.11 -6.79 6.73
CA GLN A 14 21.15 -6.31 7.74
C GLN A 14 19.98 -7.29 7.93
N PHE A 15 19.70 -8.11 6.92
CA PHE A 15 18.69 -9.18 6.96
C PHE A 15 19.33 -10.57 7.14
N GLY A 16 20.60 -10.65 7.55
CA GLY A 16 21.31 -11.91 7.77
C GLY A 16 21.57 -12.71 6.49
N VAL A 17 21.60 -12.06 5.33
CA VAL A 17 21.78 -12.70 4.02
C VAL A 17 23.25 -12.62 3.59
N SER A 18 23.89 -13.78 3.44
CA SER A 18 25.19 -13.90 2.77
C SER A 18 24.99 -13.84 1.25
N LEU A 19 25.68 -12.90 0.59
CA LEU A 19 25.62 -12.72 -0.86
C LEU A 19 26.44 -13.76 -1.64
N GLU A 20 27.34 -14.46 -0.96
CA GLU A 20 28.19 -15.50 -1.54
C GLU A 20 27.43 -16.82 -1.74
N LYS A 21 26.25 -16.96 -1.14
CA LYS A 21 25.42 -18.17 -1.20
C LYS A 21 24.19 -17.91 -2.09
N PRO A 22 24.15 -18.42 -3.34
CA PRO A 22 23.04 -18.14 -4.28
C PRO A 22 21.66 -18.50 -3.73
N ARG A 23 21.57 -19.58 -2.94
CA ARG A 23 20.32 -20.02 -2.31
C ARG A 23 19.77 -18.97 -1.32
N THR A 24 20.60 -18.35 -0.48
CA THR A 24 20.13 -17.35 0.49
C THR A 24 19.70 -16.06 -0.21
N VAL A 25 20.35 -15.69 -1.30
CA VAL A 25 19.95 -14.55 -2.15
C VAL A 25 18.59 -14.82 -2.81
N ALA A 26 18.39 -16.01 -3.36
CA ALA A 26 17.11 -16.38 -3.98
C ALA A 26 15.95 -16.35 -2.96
N TRP A 27 16.16 -16.90 -1.77
CA TRP A 27 15.16 -16.84 -0.69
C TRP A 27 14.86 -15.43 -0.24
N PHE A 28 15.88 -14.58 -0.08
CA PHE A 28 15.70 -13.17 0.25
C PHE A 28 14.85 -12.47 -0.81
N ALA A 29 15.22 -12.61 -2.09
CA ALA A 29 14.47 -12.02 -3.20
C ALA A 29 13.01 -12.49 -3.22
N LEU A 30 12.76 -13.78 -3.01
CA LEU A 30 11.41 -14.32 -2.96
C LEU A 30 10.58 -13.71 -1.83
N ARG A 31 11.16 -13.54 -0.63
CA ARG A 31 10.48 -12.88 0.50
C ARG A 31 10.15 -11.42 0.18
N LEU A 32 11.10 -10.69 -0.40
CA LEU A 32 10.88 -9.30 -0.80
C LEU A 32 9.76 -9.18 -1.83
N VAL A 33 9.80 -9.98 -2.90
CA VAL A 33 8.77 -10.00 -3.93
C VAL A 33 7.41 -10.34 -3.31
N THR A 34 7.36 -11.32 -2.41
CA THR A 34 6.11 -11.70 -1.72
C THR A 34 5.53 -10.54 -0.93
N PHE A 35 6.34 -9.86 -0.10
CA PHE A 35 5.85 -8.73 0.70
C PHE A 35 5.44 -7.53 -0.17
N VAL A 36 6.24 -7.19 -1.19
CA VAL A 36 5.91 -6.10 -2.13
C VAL A 36 4.62 -6.42 -2.89
N ALA A 37 4.48 -7.63 -3.41
CA ALA A 37 3.28 -8.05 -4.12
C ALA A 37 2.05 -8.08 -3.19
N ALA A 38 2.18 -8.58 -1.95
CA ALA A 38 1.09 -8.59 -0.98
C ALA A 38 0.57 -7.18 -0.67
N GLY A 39 1.46 -6.18 -0.61
CA GLY A 39 1.08 -4.81 -0.34
C GLY A 39 0.65 -3.99 -1.57
N ALA A 40 1.12 -4.34 -2.76
CA ALA A 40 0.84 -3.60 -4.00
C ALA A 40 -0.34 -4.16 -4.80
N LEU A 41 -0.55 -5.49 -4.80
CA LEU A 41 -1.60 -6.13 -5.59
C LEU A 41 -3.03 -5.68 -5.23
N PRO A 42 -3.39 -5.38 -3.96
CA PRO A 42 -4.73 -4.86 -3.66
C PRO A 42 -5.07 -3.58 -4.43
N VAL A 43 -4.14 -2.61 -4.44
CA VAL A 43 -4.31 -1.33 -5.15
C VAL A 43 -4.22 -1.54 -6.66
N LEU A 44 -3.29 -2.39 -7.13
CA LEU A 44 -3.16 -2.70 -8.55
C LEU A 44 -4.42 -3.40 -9.10
N SER A 45 -5.08 -4.24 -8.31
CA SER A 45 -6.34 -4.91 -8.68
C SER A 45 -7.45 -3.89 -8.98
N ILE A 46 -7.55 -2.80 -8.21
CA ILE A 46 -8.48 -1.69 -8.48
C ILE A 46 -8.15 -1.04 -9.82
N ALA A 47 -6.87 -0.74 -10.08
CA ALA A 47 -6.46 -0.12 -11.32
C ALA A 47 -6.75 -1.04 -12.52
N LEU A 48 -6.35 -2.30 -12.47
CA LEU A 48 -6.59 -3.27 -13.53
C LEU A 48 -8.09 -3.49 -13.79
N HIS A 49 -8.92 -3.44 -12.75
CA HIS A 49 -10.37 -3.47 -12.88
C HIS A 49 -10.91 -2.24 -13.59
N ALA A 50 -10.45 -1.05 -13.21
CA ALA A 50 -10.82 0.18 -13.91
C ALA A 50 -10.41 0.15 -15.39
N PHE A 51 -9.24 -0.40 -15.73
CA PHE A 51 -8.81 -0.59 -17.13
C PHE A 51 -9.57 -1.69 -17.88
N GLY A 52 -10.38 -2.50 -17.19
CA GLY A 52 -11.08 -3.64 -17.79
C GLY A 52 -10.18 -4.83 -18.14
N PHE A 53 -8.96 -4.90 -17.57
CA PHE A 53 -8.03 -6.00 -17.84
C PHE A 53 -8.34 -7.25 -17.04
N ILE A 54 -8.75 -7.11 -15.78
CA ILE A 54 -9.19 -8.22 -14.92
C ILE A 54 -10.22 -7.70 -13.92
N HIS A 55 -11.27 -8.48 -13.65
CA HIS A 55 -12.24 -8.08 -12.64
C HIS A 55 -11.69 -8.31 -11.22
N MET A 56 -12.11 -7.48 -10.26
CA MET A 56 -11.70 -7.69 -8.86
C MET A 56 -12.21 -9.03 -8.30
N LYS A 57 -13.38 -9.52 -8.75
CA LYS A 57 -13.89 -10.85 -8.39
C LYS A 57 -12.95 -11.99 -8.73
N ASP A 58 -12.08 -11.80 -9.72
CA ASP A 58 -11.09 -12.79 -10.15
C ASP A 58 -9.72 -12.49 -9.52
N SER A 59 -9.25 -11.24 -9.62
CA SER A 59 -7.94 -10.87 -9.07
C SER A 59 -7.86 -10.94 -7.55
N ALA A 60 -8.94 -10.68 -6.82
CA ALA A 60 -8.95 -10.77 -5.36
C ALA A 60 -8.68 -12.20 -4.84
N PRO A 61 -9.44 -13.24 -5.21
CA PRO A 61 -9.19 -14.60 -4.73
C PRO A 61 -7.99 -15.29 -5.39
N TYR A 62 -7.69 -15.00 -6.65
CA TYR A 62 -6.67 -15.77 -7.40
C TYR A 62 -5.29 -15.10 -7.44
N LEU A 63 -5.19 -13.78 -7.23
CA LEU A 63 -3.91 -13.06 -7.22
C LEU A 63 -3.59 -12.47 -5.85
N VAL A 64 -4.50 -11.70 -5.26
CA VAL A 64 -4.24 -10.97 -4.02
C VAL A 64 -4.19 -11.92 -2.83
N LEU A 65 -5.25 -12.72 -2.62
CA LEU A 65 -5.40 -13.56 -1.45
C LEU A 65 -4.24 -14.56 -1.27
N PRO A 66 -3.77 -15.30 -2.30
CA PRO A 66 -2.67 -16.26 -2.12
C PRO A 66 -1.37 -15.58 -1.69
N VAL A 67 -1.06 -14.41 -2.26
CA VAL A 67 0.16 -13.66 -1.95
C VAL A 67 0.09 -13.04 -0.57
N VAL A 68 -1.07 -12.51 -0.17
CA VAL A 68 -1.31 -11.99 1.20
C VAL A 68 -1.18 -13.11 2.23
N LEU A 69 -1.76 -14.29 1.97
CA LEU A 69 -1.62 -15.45 2.87
C LEU A 69 -0.16 -15.90 2.99
N LEU A 70 0.59 -15.93 1.87
CA LEU A 70 2.02 -16.26 1.91
C LEU A 70 2.82 -15.23 2.72
N ALA A 71 2.55 -13.93 2.53
CA ALA A 71 3.18 -12.86 3.31
C ALA A 71 2.85 -12.98 4.80
N ALA A 72 1.60 -13.32 5.15
CA ALA A 72 1.19 -13.57 6.53
C ALA A 72 1.96 -14.76 7.14
N VAL A 73 2.10 -15.87 6.42
CA VAL A 73 2.91 -17.02 6.86
C VAL A 73 4.37 -16.62 7.08
N LEU A 74 4.97 -15.81 6.19
CA LEU A 74 6.33 -15.32 6.36
C LEU A 74 6.47 -14.43 7.61
N ALA A 75 5.51 -13.53 7.84
CA ALA A 75 5.49 -12.68 9.02
C ALA A 75 5.32 -13.50 10.32
N LEU A 76 4.44 -14.52 10.33
CA LEU A 76 4.28 -15.43 11.46
C LEU A 76 5.53 -16.25 11.75
N LYS A 77 6.29 -16.61 10.71
CA LYS A 77 7.62 -17.23 10.82
C LYS A 77 8.71 -16.26 11.27
N LYS A 78 8.40 -14.98 11.49
CA LYS A 78 9.31 -13.93 11.98
C LYS A 78 10.61 -13.85 11.17
N VAL A 79 10.48 -13.91 9.83
CA VAL A 79 11.61 -13.69 8.92
C VAL A 79 12.23 -12.30 9.16
N PRO A 80 13.50 -12.07 8.80
CA PRO A 80 14.22 -10.83 9.13
C PRO A 80 13.52 -9.53 8.73
N GLU A 81 12.73 -9.54 7.66
CA GLU A 81 12.00 -8.38 7.14
C GLU A 81 10.74 -8.04 7.95
N THR A 82 10.26 -8.99 8.79
CA THR A 82 8.99 -8.90 9.53
C THR A 82 8.85 -7.61 10.35
N PRO A 83 9.84 -7.14 11.13
CA PRO A 83 9.67 -5.92 11.93
C PRO A 83 9.37 -4.69 11.06
N ALA A 84 10.05 -4.55 9.92
CA ALA A 84 9.84 -3.44 9.00
C ALA A 84 8.45 -3.50 8.35
N VAL A 85 8.06 -4.68 7.89
CA VAL A 85 6.75 -4.99 7.28
C VAL A 85 5.61 -4.69 8.27
N VAL A 86 5.69 -5.19 9.51
CA VAL A 86 4.64 -5.01 10.52
C VAL A 86 4.53 -3.55 10.96
N ARG A 87 5.64 -2.86 11.21
CA ARG A 87 5.61 -1.42 11.56
C ARG A 87 5.04 -0.59 10.43
N GLY A 88 5.39 -0.94 9.18
CA GLY A 88 4.83 -0.33 7.98
C GLY A 88 3.31 -0.53 7.90
N LEU A 89 2.85 -1.77 8.06
CA LEU A 89 1.42 -2.12 8.05
C LEU A 89 0.64 -1.35 9.13
N LEU A 90 1.15 -1.32 10.37
CA LEU A 90 0.53 -0.55 11.46
C LEU A 90 0.49 0.95 11.14
N GLY A 91 1.59 1.51 10.61
CA GLY A 91 1.64 2.89 10.16
C GLY A 91 0.62 3.18 9.05
N GLY A 92 0.44 2.24 8.12
CA GLY A 92 -0.53 2.33 7.04
C GLY A 92 -1.97 2.29 7.53
N LEU A 93 -2.28 1.43 8.51
CA LEU A 93 -3.60 1.37 9.16
C LEU A 93 -3.94 2.67 9.92
N VAL A 94 -2.97 3.24 10.63
CA VAL A 94 -3.17 4.54 11.30
C VAL A 94 -3.31 5.67 10.27
N GLY A 95 -2.53 5.60 9.17
CA GLY A 95 -2.60 6.56 8.08
C GLY A 95 -3.95 6.57 7.36
N VAL A 96 -4.50 5.38 7.05
CA VAL A 96 -5.80 5.27 6.37
C VAL A 96 -6.94 5.68 7.30
N PHE A 97 -6.85 5.37 8.59
CA PHE A 97 -7.78 5.89 9.59
C PHE A 97 -7.78 7.42 9.62
N ALA A 98 -6.61 8.06 9.67
CA ALA A 98 -6.50 9.52 9.68
C ALA A 98 -7.02 10.16 8.37
N TYR A 99 -6.75 9.52 7.22
CA TYR A 99 -7.35 9.92 5.95
C TYR A 99 -8.88 9.82 6.06
N ASP A 100 -9.42 8.65 6.37
CA ASP A 100 -10.87 8.45 6.37
C ASP A 100 -11.57 9.37 7.39
N ALA A 101 -10.97 9.65 8.55
CA ALA A 101 -11.47 10.64 9.50
C ALA A 101 -11.59 12.05 8.90
N ALA A 102 -10.66 12.45 8.02
CA ALA A 102 -10.74 13.71 7.30
C ALA A 102 -11.71 13.64 6.10
N ARG A 103 -11.85 12.48 5.46
CA ARG A 103 -12.66 12.27 4.25
C ARG A 103 -14.15 12.11 4.54
N ILE A 104 -14.52 11.33 5.55
CA ILE A 104 -15.90 10.95 5.86
C ILE A 104 -16.83 12.16 6.00
N PRO A 105 -16.45 13.29 6.63
CA PRO A 105 -17.29 14.49 6.65
C PRO A 105 -17.69 14.98 5.25
N PHE A 106 -16.78 14.97 4.28
CA PHE A 106 -17.09 15.37 2.90
C PHE A 106 -18.00 14.38 2.19
N VAL A 107 -17.87 13.08 2.50
CA VAL A 107 -18.76 12.03 2.01
C VAL A 107 -20.18 12.23 2.54
N ILE A 108 -20.33 12.42 3.86
CA ILE A 108 -21.63 12.62 4.51
C ILE A 108 -22.33 13.88 3.98
N LEU A 109 -21.58 14.94 3.70
CA LEU A 109 -22.10 16.19 3.12
C LEU A 109 -22.36 16.10 1.61
N GLY A 110 -22.10 14.96 0.96
CA GLY A 110 -22.30 14.77 -0.48
C GLY A 110 -21.30 15.55 -1.36
N ILE A 111 -20.24 16.10 -0.76
CA ILE A 111 -19.21 16.88 -1.47
C ILE A 111 -18.26 15.96 -2.23
N TRP A 112 -18.00 14.77 -1.70
CA TRP A 112 -17.11 13.77 -2.32
C TRP A 112 -17.80 12.40 -2.42
N PRO A 113 -17.90 11.81 -3.62
CA PRO A 113 -18.38 10.45 -3.79
C PRO A 113 -17.67 9.38 -2.94
N ASP A 114 -18.43 8.39 -2.46
CA ASP A 114 -17.89 7.21 -1.81
C ASP A 114 -18.02 5.95 -2.67
N PHE A 115 -16.95 5.63 -3.39
CA PHE A 115 -16.86 4.40 -4.19
C PHE A 115 -16.48 3.16 -3.37
N ILE A 116 -16.13 3.31 -2.09
CA ILE A 116 -15.65 2.20 -1.25
C ILE A 116 -16.70 1.09 -1.10
N PRO A 117 -18.00 1.38 -0.86
CA PRO A 117 -19.03 0.34 -0.85
C PRO A 117 -19.18 -0.38 -2.21
N GLN A 118 -19.02 0.34 -3.32
CA GLN A 118 -19.08 -0.23 -4.67
C GLN A 118 -17.89 -1.15 -4.95
N MET A 119 -16.69 -0.79 -4.46
CA MET A 119 -15.50 -1.65 -4.51
C MET A 119 -15.73 -2.99 -3.80
N GLY A 120 -16.49 -2.99 -2.70
CA GLY A 120 -16.92 -4.22 -2.05
C GLY A 120 -17.67 -5.15 -3.01
N ALA A 121 -18.58 -4.61 -3.82
CA ALA A 121 -19.30 -5.38 -4.85
C ALA A 121 -18.40 -5.91 -5.96
N TRP A 122 -17.38 -5.14 -6.37
CA TRP A 122 -16.40 -5.63 -7.35
C TRP A 122 -15.64 -6.86 -6.87
N ILE A 123 -15.38 -6.99 -5.56
CA ILE A 123 -14.61 -8.09 -4.96
C ILE A 123 -15.38 -9.41 -4.92
N TYR A 124 -16.68 -9.41 -4.58
CA TYR A 124 -17.49 -10.65 -4.59
C TYR A 124 -18.26 -10.86 -5.90
N GLY A 125 -18.24 -9.89 -6.80
CA GLY A 125 -18.84 -9.98 -8.14
C GLY A 125 -20.37 -9.91 -8.17
N GLY A 126 -21.00 -9.29 -7.16
CA GLY A 126 -22.45 -9.11 -7.14
C GLY A 126 -22.92 -7.71 -7.52
N GLU A 127 -24.24 -7.57 -7.58
CA GLU A 127 -24.92 -6.30 -7.84
C GLU A 127 -25.04 -5.47 -6.55
N GLY A 128 -25.01 -4.13 -6.68
CA GLY A 128 -25.16 -3.20 -5.56
C GLY A 128 -23.86 -2.81 -4.87
N THR A 129 -23.89 -2.70 -3.54
CA THR A 129 -22.77 -2.24 -2.70
C THR A 129 -22.54 -3.15 -1.50
N ASN A 130 -21.30 -3.30 -1.06
CA ASN A 130 -20.95 -3.97 0.19
C ASN A 130 -19.94 -3.14 0.97
N MET A 131 -20.45 -2.34 1.91
CA MET A 131 -19.65 -1.43 2.72
C MET A 131 -18.60 -2.16 3.57
N ALA A 132 -18.97 -3.27 4.21
CA ALA A 132 -18.07 -3.99 5.10
C ALA A 132 -16.84 -4.54 4.34
N LEU A 133 -17.08 -5.20 3.20
CA LEU A 133 -16.00 -5.75 2.39
C LEU A 133 -15.16 -4.64 1.73
N GLY A 134 -15.81 -3.57 1.26
CA GLY A 134 -15.14 -2.41 0.69
C GLY A 134 -14.18 -1.74 1.68
N TYR A 135 -14.66 -1.43 2.90
CA TYR A 135 -13.83 -0.81 3.93
C TYR A 135 -12.77 -1.76 4.48
N PHE A 136 -13.05 -3.07 4.55
CA PHE A 136 -12.02 -4.07 4.87
C PHE A 136 -10.87 -4.04 3.86
N TRP A 137 -11.18 -4.04 2.56
CA TRP A 137 -10.18 -3.93 1.50
C TRP A 137 -9.42 -2.61 1.56
N ARG A 138 -10.15 -1.49 1.70
CA ARG A 138 -9.59 -0.14 1.84
C ARG A 138 -8.59 -0.03 2.98
N TRP A 139 -8.91 -0.62 4.13
CA TRP A 139 -8.06 -0.51 5.32
C TRP A 139 -6.89 -1.49 5.26
N LEU A 140 -7.16 -2.78 5.12
CA LEU A 140 -6.13 -3.81 5.22
C LEU A 140 -5.36 -3.98 3.90
N GLY A 141 -6.09 -4.08 2.78
CA GLY A 141 -5.53 -4.25 1.45
C GLY A 141 -4.79 -3.01 0.97
N ASP A 142 -5.48 -1.87 0.90
CA ASP A 142 -4.88 -0.64 0.38
C ASP A 142 -4.01 0.04 1.45
N GLY A 143 -4.63 0.59 2.50
CA GLY A 143 -3.94 1.40 3.51
C GLY A 143 -2.80 0.66 4.20
N GLY A 144 -3.08 -0.53 4.73
CA GLY A 144 -2.12 -1.41 5.39
C GLY A 144 -1.08 -1.97 4.41
N GLY A 145 -1.51 -2.45 3.23
CA GLY A 145 -0.62 -2.97 2.20
C GLY A 145 0.39 -1.94 1.68
N MET A 146 -0.05 -0.73 1.36
CA MET A 146 0.84 0.37 0.97
C MET A 146 1.81 0.74 2.11
N GLY A 147 1.33 0.76 3.36
CA GLY A 147 2.17 1.03 4.53
C GLY A 147 3.25 -0.04 4.72
N LEU A 148 2.91 -1.31 4.49
CA LEU A 148 3.84 -2.42 4.52
C LEU A 148 4.97 -2.24 3.50
N VAL A 149 4.65 -1.89 2.25
CA VAL A 149 5.64 -1.64 1.20
C VAL A 149 6.52 -0.44 1.57
N PHE A 150 5.95 0.62 2.13
CA PHE A 150 6.71 1.76 2.64
C PHE A 150 7.71 1.36 3.72
N GLY A 151 7.28 0.61 4.72
CA GLY A 151 8.13 0.16 5.82
C GLY A 151 9.27 -0.74 5.33
N LEU A 152 8.98 -1.66 4.41
CA LEU A 152 9.99 -2.52 3.79
C LEU A 152 10.99 -1.69 2.96
N GLY A 153 10.51 -0.74 2.16
CA GLY A 153 11.36 0.16 1.37
C GLY A 153 12.28 1.02 2.23
N CYS A 154 11.78 1.58 3.33
CA CYS A 154 12.59 2.34 4.28
C CYS A 154 13.71 1.48 4.88
N ALA A 155 13.42 0.24 5.26
CA ALA A 155 14.41 -0.68 5.80
C ALA A 155 15.47 -1.06 4.74
N LEU A 156 15.05 -1.39 3.52
CA LEU A 156 15.94 -1.72 2.41
C LEU A 156 16.86 -0.56 2.01
N LEU A 157 16.40 0.68 2.15
CA LEU A 157 17.17 1.87 1.83
C LEU A 157 17.90 2.46 3.04
N SER A 158 17.79 1.81 4.20
CA SER A 158 18.28 2.27 5.50
C SER A 158 17.87 3.72 5.82
N TRP A 159 16.66 4.10 5.40
CA TRP A 159 16.09 5.42 5.66
C TRP A 159 15.55 5.49 7.07
N LYS A 160 16.22 6.28 7.92
CA LYS A 160 15.83 6.52 9.32
C LYS A 160 15.53 7.98 9.63
N ARG A 161 15.88 8.89 8.72
CA ARG A 161 15.71 10.34 8.86
C ARG A 161 14.64 10.85 7.91
N HIS A 162 14.04 11.98 8.25
CA HIS A 162 13.02 12.65 7.44
C HIS A 162 11.84 11.76 7.03
N LEU A 163 11.50 10.75 7.84
CA LEU A 163 10.47 9.75 7.52
C LEU A 163 9.10 10.34 7.24
N VAL A 164 8.74 11.48 7.85
CA VAL A 164 7.51 12.21 7.53
C VAL A 164 7.56 12.76 6.11
N ALA A 165 8.65 13.42 5.72
CA ALA A 165 8.82 13.93 4.36
C ALA A 165 8.86 12.79 3.33
N THR A 166 9.55 11.69 3.65
CA THR A 166 9.53 10.47 2.83
C THR A 166 8.11 9.91 2.70
N GLY A 167 7.34 9.88 3.78
CA GLY A 167 5.93 9.50 3.79
C GLY A 167 5.07 10.42 2.92
N VAL A 168 5.27 11.73 2.99
CA VAL A 168 4.59 12.71 2.11
C VAL A 168 4.89 12.44 0.64
N CYS A 169 6.16 12.28 0.27
CA CYS A 169 6.55 11.94 -1.10
C CYS A 169 5.92 10.63 -1.57
N TYR A 170 5.86 9.63 -0.68
CA TYR A 170 5.20 8.36 -0.97
C TYR A 170 3.68 8.50 -1.16
N GLY A 171 3.02 9.33 -0.33
CA GLY A 171 1.61 9.68 -0.51
C GLY A 171 1.33 10.36 -1.85
N ILE A 172 2.18 11.31 -2.26
CA ILE A 172 2.09 11.97 -3.58
C ILE A 172 2.30 10.97 -4.72
N PHE A 173 3.22 10.01 -4.56
CA PHE A 173 3.44 8.95 -5.54
C PHE A 173 2.19 8.06 -5.70
N ILE A 174 1.59 7.60 -4.60
CA ILE A 174 0.34 6.82 -4.62
C ILE A 174 -0.78 7.62 -5.28
N TRP A 175 -0.96 8.88 -4.87
CA TRP A 175 -1.98 9.77 -5.42
C TRP A 175 -1.81 10.00 -6.92
N SER A 176 -0.57 10.16 -7.39
CA SER A 176 -0.28 10.26 -8.83
C SER A 176 -0.70 9.00 -9.58
N GLY A 177 -0.48 7.81 -9.00
CA GLY A 177 -0.94 6.54 -9.55
C GLY A 177 -2.47 6.42 -9.61
N LEU A 178 -3.16 6.90 -8.58
CA LEU A 178 -4.63 7.02 -8.57
C LEU A 178 -5.13 7.94 -9.69
N LEU A 179 -4.57 9.15 -9.82
CA LEU A 179 -4.96 10.06 -10.89
C LEU A 179 -4.63 9.51 -12.28
N GLY A 180 -3.49 8.84 -12.44
CA GLY A 180 -3.15 8.14 -13.67
C GLY A 180 -4.19 7.07 -14.01
N THR A 181 -4.64 6.28 -13.02
CA THR A 181 -5.69 5.28 -13.21
C THR A 181 -6.99 5.94 -13.66
N ILE A 182 -7.42 7.02 -13.01
CA ILE A 182 -8.67 7.71 -13.35
C ILE A 182 -8.60 8.35 -14.75
N TYR A 183 -7.47 8.96 -15.08
CA TYR A 183 -7.29 9.70 -16.32
C TYR A 183 -7.12 8.80 -17.54
N PHE A 184 -6.37 7.69 -17.41
CA PHE A 184 -6.05 6.81 -18.54
C PHE A 184 -7.04 5.66 -18.71
N SER A 185 -7.83 5.29 -17.69
CA SER A 185 -8.89 4.30 -17.86
C SER A 185 -10.12 4.92 -18.51
N ALA A 186 -10.73 4.19 -19.46
CA ALA A 186 -12.01 4.55 -20.07
C ALA A 186 -13.17 4.69 -19.05
N TYR A 187 -13.09 3.98 -17.91
CA TYR A 187 -14.13 3.95 -16.88
C TYR A 187 -13.65 4.52 -15.54
N GLY A 188 -12.42 5.02 -15.45
CA GLY A 188 -11.81 5.42 -14.18
C GLY A 188 -12.61 6.49 -13.45
N SER A 189 -13.09 7.51 -14.18
CA SER A 189 -13.89 8.61 -13.62
C SER A 189 -15.31 8.19 -13.22
N THR A 190 -15.85 7.13 -13.82
CA THR A 190 -17.20 6.63 -13.52
C THR A 190 -17.19 5.65 -12.34
N VAL A 191 -16.15 4.82 -12.22
CA VAL A 191 -16.06 3.79 -11.17
C VAL A 191 -15.41 4.30 -9.89
N LEU A 192 -14.48 5.26 -9.96
CA LEU A 192 -13.80 5.82 -8.78
C LEU A 192 -14.41 7.17 -8.38
N PHE A 193 -14.14 8.22 -9.16
CA PHE A 193 -14.76 9.54 -9.01
C PHE A 193 -14.38 10.46 -10.19
N PRO A 194 -15.23 11.44 -10.55
CA PRO A 194 -14.89 12.39 -11.60
C PRO A 194 -13.76 13.34 -11.17
N ILE A 195 -12.86 13.69 -12.08
CA ILE A 195 -11.79 14.67 -11.82
C ILE A 195 -12.38 16.07 -11.88
N THR A 196 -12.82 16.57 -10.73
CA THR A 196 -13.20 17.98 -10.50
C THR A 196 -12.14 18.65 -9.64
N PRO A 197 -12.06 20.00 -9.61
CA PRO A 197 -11.13 20.70 -8.71
C PRO A 197 -11.29 20.27 -7.24
N VAL A 198 -12.53 20.06 -6.80
CA VAL A 198 -12.84 19.59 -5.44
C VAL A 198 -12.29 18.19 -5.20
N ASN A 199 -12.61 17.23 -6.07
CA ASN A 199 -12.14 15.84 -5.91
C ASN A 199 -10.62 15.73 -6.04
N PHE A 200 -10.01 16.53 -6.91
CA PHE A 200 -8.56 16.61 -7.05
C PHE A 200 -7.89 17.07 -5.75
N VAL A 201 -8.35 18.20 -5.18
CA VAL A 201 -7.78 18.73 -3.93
C VAL A 201 -8.07 17.80 -2.77
N ALA A 202 -9.30 17.30 -2.64
CA ALA A 202 -9.70 16.42 -1.54
C ALA A 202 -8.91 15.09 -1.57
N SER A 203 -8.75 14.49 -2.77
CA SER A 203 -7.91 13.29 -2.95
C SER A 203 -6.45 13.56 -2.64
N LEU A 204 -5.89 14.70 -3.06
CA LEU A 204 -4.50 15.06 -2.73
C LEU A 204 -4.32 15.23 -1.21
N VAL A 205 -5.19 16.02 -0.56
CA VAL A 205 -5.14 16.26 0.90
C VAL A 205 -5.20 14.95 1.67
N GLY A 206 -6.10 14.04 1.29
CA GLY A 206 -6.19 12.72 1.91
C GLY A 206 -4.88 11.92 1.84
N HIS A 207 -4.20 11.95 0.69
CA HIS A 207 -2.91 11.26 0.52
C HIS A 207 -1.74 11.95 1.23
N LEU A 208 -1.77 13.28 1.34
CA LEU A 208 -0.81 14.02 2.16
C LEU A 208 -0.97 13.67 3.64
N ILE A 209 -2.22 13.56 4.13
CA ILE A 209 -2.52 13.12 5.50
C ILE A 209 -2.03 11.67 5.69
N TYR A 210 -2.42 10.75 4.82
CA TYR A 210 -1.99 9.36 4.86
C TYR A 210 -0.47 9.24 4.93
N GLY A 211 0.24 9.87 3.99
CA GLY A 211 1.70 9.80 3.89
C GLY A 211 2.39 10.40 5.12
N SER A 212 1.92 11.56 5.59
CA SER A 212 2.47 12.22 6.79
C SER A 212 2.32 11.36 8.04
N VAL A 213 1.13 10.79 8.25
CA VAL A 213 0.79 9.96 9.41
C VAL A 213 1.51 8.62 9.36
N LEU A 214 1.61 7.99 8.19
CA LEU A 214 2.40 6.79 7.95
C LEU A 214 3.87 7.02 8.34
N GLY A 215 4.50 8.06 7.79
CA GLY A 215 5.89 8.40 8.07
C GLY A 215 6.15 8.72 9.55
N PHE A 216 5.24 9.49 10.17
CA PHE A 216 5.31 9.81 11.60
C PHE A 216 5.18 8.57 12.49
N THR A 217 4.19 7.72 12.21
CA THR A 217 3.92 6.51 12.98
C THR A 217 5.08 5.53 12.87
N TYR A 218 5.59 5.32 11.65
CA TYR A 218 6.76 4.49 11.42
C TYR A 218 7.98 5.00 12.19
N ALA A 219 8.26 6.31 12.14
CA ALA A 219 9.35 6.93 12.91
C ALA A 219 9.20 6.76 14.43
N LYS A 220 7.98 6.83 14.95
CA LYS A 220 7.69 6.59 16.37
C LYS A 220 7.93 5.13 16.75
N LEU A 221 7.58 4.18 15.87
CA LEU A 221 7.79 2.76 16.09
C LEU A 221 9.28 2.37 16.04
N LEU A 222 10.07 2.96 15.13
CA LEU A 222 11.53 2.75 15.11
C LEU A 222 12.19 3.24 16.40
N ARG A 223 11.85 4.47 16.85
CA ARG A 223 12.37 5.01 18.11
C ARG A 223 12.04 4.15 19.32
N ARG A 224 10.82 3.59 19.39
CA ARG A 224 10.42 2.65 20.45
C ARG A 224 11.20 1.34 20.43
N ALA A 225 11.69 0.93 19.25
CA ALA A 225 12.52 -0.24 19.08
C ALA A 225 14.01 0.04 19.30
N GLY A 226 14.42 1.29 19.53
CA GLY A 226 15.82 1.69 19.68
C GLY A 226 16.59 1.77 18.36
N GLU A 227 15.90 1.96 17.23
CA GLU A 227 16.47 2.01 15.87
C GLU A 227 16.54 3.43 15.28
#